data_AF-A0A969G9K2-F1
#
_entry.id   AF-A0A969G9K2-F1
#
_cell.length_a   1.000
_cell.length_b   1.000
_cell.length_c   1.000
_cell.angle_alpha   90.00
_cell.angle_beta   90.00
_cell.angle_gamma   90.00
#
_symmetry.space_group_name_H-M   'P 1'
#
loop_
_entity.id
_entity.type
_entity.pdbx_description
1 polymer ?
#
loop_
_entity_poly.entity_id
_entity_poly.type
_entity_poly.pdbx_seq_one_letter_code
_entity_poly.pdbx_strand_id
1 'polypeptide(L)'
;MSIYFQGNWEIPFDNKLTATNSFYGINNKVIETQFMTKAVADHKYGENDDFQILELPYAGGSTSMVIILPRFTDGLDKIENSLTKTSYKQWLNLMTKRPVVVTIPKFH
;
A
#
# COMPACT_ATOMS: atom_id res chain seq x y z
N MET A 1 -17.81 9.45 -15.67
CA MET A 1 -18.02 8.28 -14.81
C MET A 1 -16.97 8.35 -13.71
N SER A 2 -17.31 8.81 -12.51
CA SER A 2 -16.39 8.74 -11.37
C SER A 2 -16.60 7.39 -10.69
N ILE A 3 -15.53 6.63 -10.55
CA ILE A 3 -15.51 5.49 -9.63
C ILE A 3 -15.07 6.07 -8.29
N TYR A 4 -16.00 6.20 -7.36
CA TYR A 4 -15.72 6.65 -6.00
C TYR A 4 -15.72 5.43 -5.08
N PHE A 5 -14.56 5.10 -4.53
CA PHE A 5 -14.43 3.98 -3.60
C PHE A 5 -14.29 4.55 -2.18
N GLN A 6 -15.39 4.51 -1.42
CA GLN A 6 -15.42 4.93 -0.01
C GLN A 6 -15.66 3.72 0.90
N GLY A 7 -14.73 2.76 0.85
CA GLY A 7 -14.73 1.61 1.75
C GLY A 7 -14.11 1.95 3.11
N ASN A 8 -14.78 1.58 4.19
CA ASN A 8 -14.17 1.58 5.52
C ASN A 8 -13.13 0.46 5.58
N TRP A 9 -11.95 0.71 6.14
CA TRP A 9 -10.96 -0.35 6.38
C TRP A 9 -11.52 -1.38 7.39
N GLU A 10 -11.21 -2.67 7.22
CA GLU A 10 -11.58 -3.70 8.20
C GLU A 10 -10.95 -3.38 9.57
N ILE A 11 -9.67 -3.01 9.55
CA ILE A 11 -8.96 -2.44 10.70
C ILE A 11 -8.74 -0.96 10.38
N PRO A 12 -9.33 0.01 11.12
CA PRO A 12 -9.19 1.44 10.84
C PRO A 12 -7.79 1.99 11.16
N PHE A 13 -7.45 3.16 10.63
CA PHE A 13 -6.21 3.88 11.01
C PHE A 13 -6.47 4.65 12.30
N ASP A 14 -5.47 4.73 13.19
CA ASP A 14 -5.60 5.58 14.37
C ASP A 14 -5.30 7.02 13.96
N ASN A 15 -6.32 7.89 14.09
CA ASN A 15 -6.19 9.32 13.81
C ASN A 15 -5.13 9.98 14.69
N LYS A 16 -4.86 9.45 15.90
CA LYS A 16 -3.82 9.97 16.80
C LYS A 16 -2.40 9.69 16.31
N LEU A 17 -2.22 8.67 15.46
CA LEU A 17 -0.94 8.33 14.84
C LEU A 17 -0.77 8.99 13.47
N THR A 18 -1.74 9.80 13.04
CA THR A 18 -1.63 10.54 11.79
C THR A 18 -0.72 11.75 11.98
N ALA A 19 0.34 11.84 11.18
CA ALA A 19 1.32 12.91 11.27
C ALA A 19 1.73 13.41 9.88
N THR A 20 2.15 14.66 9.78
CA THR A 20 2.73 15.21 8.55
C THR A 20 4.10 14.60 8.32
N ASN A 21 4.34 14.06 7.12
CA ASN A 21 5.63 13.54 6.72
C ASN A 21 5.88 13.82 5.22
N SER A 22 7.13 13.69 4.81
CA SER A 22 7.57 13.89 3.43
C SER A 22 7.22 12.68 2.58
N PHE A 23 6.47 12.89 1.51
CA PHE A 23 6.24 11.93 0.44
C PHE A 23 7.20 12.22 -0.72
N TYR A 24 7.97 11.20 -1.11
CA TYR A 24 8.93 11.26 -2.21
C TYR A 24 8.24 10.82 -3.49
N GLY A 25 7.83 11.79 -4.31
CA GLY A 25 7.23 11.55 -5.62
C GLY A 25 8.26 11.44 -6.74
N ILE A 26 7.73 11.29 -7.95
CA ILE A 26 8.51 11.21 -9.19
C ILE A 26 9.39 12.47 -9.35
N ASN A 27 10.59 12.30 -9.92
CA ASN A 27 11.58 13.36 -10.16
C ASN A 27 12.06 14.08 -8.89
N ASN A 28 12.25 13.33 -7.79
CA ASN A 28 12.67 13.86 -6.49
C ASN A 28 11.76 14.96 -5.93
N LYS A 29 10.50 15.03 -6.39
CA LYS A 29 9.53 15.98 -5.86
C LYS A 29 9.12 15.54 -4.47
N VAL A 30 9.54 16.30 -3.46
CA VAL A 30 9.12 16.08 -2.08
C VAL A 30 7.86 16.90 -1.82
N ILE A 31 6.81 16.23 -1.33
CA ILE A 31 5.55 16.88 -0.93
C ILE A 31 5.28 16.52 0.52
N GLU A 32 4.96 17.50 1.36
CA GLU A 32 4.48 17.22 2.71
C GLU A 32 3.01 16.82 2.66
N THR A 33 2.67 15.68 3.27
CA THR A 33 1.30 15.21 3.37
C THR A 33 1.05 14.51 4.70
N GLN A 34 -0.21 14.33 5.06
CA GLN A 34 -0.58 13.54 6.24
C GLN A 34 -0.34 12.06 5.94
N PHE A 35 0.43 11.38 6.76
CA PHE A 35 0.57 9.92 6.74
C PHE A 35 -0.26 9.32 7.85
N MET A 36 -1.05 8.30 7.52
CA MET A 36 -1.83 7.51 8.46
C MET A 36 -1.03 6.29 8.86
N THR A 37 -0.99 5.97 10.16
CA THR A 37 -0.28 4.79 10.69
C THR A 37 -1.23 3.88 11.46
N LYS A 38 -1.10 2.57 11.25
CA LYS A 38 -1.75 1.54 12.09
C LYS A 38 -0.73 0.90 13.01
N ALA A 39 -1.19 0.50 14.20
CA ALA A 39 -0.46 -0.43 15.04
C ALA A 39 -0.25 -1.78 14.33
N VAL A 40 0.69 -2.58 14.84
CA VAL A 40 1.01 -3.92 14.32
C VAL A 40 -0.27 -4.76 14.23
N ALA A 41 -0.58 -5.24 13.03
CA ALA A 41 -1.69 -6.14 12.77
C ALA A 41 -1.33 -7.16 11.68
N ASP A 42 -2.05 -8.29 11.67
CA ASP A 42 -1.84 -9.31 10.66
C ASP A 42 -2.43 -8.89 9.31
N HIS A 43 -1.55 -8.65 8.34
CA HIS A 43 -1.92 -8.36 6.95
C HIS A 43 -1.25 -9.34 6.01
N LYS A 44 -1.86 -9.60 4.84
CA LYS A 44 -1.13 -10.33 3.80
C LYS A 44 -0.05 -9.42 3.25
N TYR A 45 1.18 -9.88 3.39
CA TYR A 45 2.36 -9.09 3.06
C TYR A 45 3.40 -9.99 2.40
N GLY A 46 3.97 -9.52 1.30
CA GLY A 46 5.03 -10.17 0.52
C GLY A 46 6.09 -9.16 0.11
N GLU A 47 7.27 -9.63 -0.25
CA GLU A 47 8.34 -8.77 -0.75
C GLU A 47 9.31 -9.57 -1.61
N ASN A 48 10.05 -8.88 -2.47
CA ASN A 48 11.21 -9.40 -3.17
C ASN A 48 12.29 -8.31 -3.22
N ASP A 49 13.30 -8.48 -4.07
CA ASP A 49 14.41 -7.52 -4.22
C ASP A 49 13.98 -6.18 -4.83
N ASP A 50 12.83 -6.14 -5.51
CA ASP A 50 12.36 -4.97 -6.26
C ASP A 50 11.27 -4.18 -5.51
N PHE A 51 10.40 -4.87 -4.77
CA PHE A 51 9.22 -4.26 -4.16
C PHE A 51 8.72 -4.99 -2.91
N GLN A 52 7.82 -4.30 -2.23
CA GLN A 52 6.99 -4.78 -1.12
C GLN A 52 5.53 -4.76 -1.59
N ILE A 53 4.73 -5.76 -1.21
CA ILE A 53 3.30 -5.85 -1.55
C ILE A 53 2.47 -6.13 -0.32
N LEU A 54 1.40 -5.35 -0.12
CA LEU A 54 0.53 -5.37 1.06
C LEU A 54 -0.94 -5.43 0.63
N GLU A 55 -1.73 -6.29 1.27
CA GLU A 55 -3.19 -6.30 1.14
C GLU A 55 -3.87 -5.72 2.38
N LEU A 56 -4.70 -4.69 2.17
CA LEU A 56 -5.52 -4.05 3.18
C LEU A 56 -7.01 -4.31 2.90
N PRO A 57 -7.66 -5.23 3.63
CA PRO A 57 -9.08 -5.50 3.45
C PRO A 57 -9.96 -4.33 3.90
N TYR A 58 -11.05 -4.12 3.17
CA TYR A 58 -12.14 -3.26 3.58
C TYR A 58 -13.16 -4.05 4.42
N ALA A 59 -13.91 -3.33 5.26
CA ALA A 59 -15.00 -3.86 6.05
C ALA A 59 -16.01 -4.58 5.13
N GLY A 60 -16.47 -5.76 5.57
CA GLY A 60 -17.33 -6.64 4.78
C GLY A 60 -16.58 -7.69 3.96
N GLY A 61 -15.23 -7.66 3.91
CA GLY A 61 -14.38 -8.76 3.46
C GLY A 61 -14.42 -9.12 1.97
N SER A 62 -15.27 -8.46 1.17
CA SER A 62 -15.42 -8.72 -0.26
C SER A 62 -14.43 -7.95 -1.14
N THR A 63 -13.77 -6.93 -0.60
CA THR A 63 -12.86 -6.04 -1.32
C THR A 63 -11.63 -5.72 -0.48
N SER A 64 -10.48 -5.61 -1.12
CA SER A 64 -9.22 -5.18 -0.51
C SER A 64 -8.49 -4.17 -1.41
N MET A 65 -7.71 -3.29 -0.80
CA MET A 65 -6.70 -2.51 -1.50
C MET A 65 -5.39 -3.28 -1.48
N VAL A 66 -4.77 -3.46 -2.64
CA VAL A 66 -3.42 -4.01 -2.77
C VAL A 66 -2.46 -2.86 -3.07
N ILE A 67 -1.44 -2.70 -2.24
CA ILE A 67 -0.42 -1.67 -2.37
C ILE A 67 0.87 -2.36 -2.77
N ILE A 68 1.48 -1.90 -3.86
CA ILE A 68 2.81 -2.33 -4.31
C ILE A 68 3.74 -1.14 -4.13
N LEU A 69 4.75 -1.28 -3.28
CA LEU A 69 5.72 -0.26 -2.94
C LEU A 69 7.09 -0.64 -3.50
N PRO A 70 7.61 0.07 -4.51
CA PRO A 70 8.99 -0.11 -4.96
C PRO A 70 9.99 0.09 -3.82
N ARG A 71 11.06 -0.70 -3.79
CA ARG A 71 12.16 -0.49 -2.84
C ARG A 71 13.04 0.70 -3.19
N PHE A 72 13.12 1.02 -4.47
CA PHE A 72 13.95 2.09 -5.01
C PHE A 72 13.07 3.23 -5.52
N THR A 73 13.53 4.48 -5.35
CA THR A 73 12.79 5.69 -5.73
C THR A 73 12.54 5.80 -7.24
N ASP A 74 13.37 5.16 -8.05
CA ASP A 74 13.26 5.02 -9.51
C ASP A 74 12.66 3.66 -9.94
N GLY A 75 12.20 2.84 -8.98
CA GLY A 75 11.70 1.49 -9.24
C GLY A 75 10.27 1.43 -9.78
N LEU A 76 9.54 2.55 -9.81
CA LEU A 76 8.13 2.58 -10.23
C LEU A 76 7.96 2.10 -11.69
N ASP A 77 8.75 2.65 -12.61
CA ASP A 77 8.69 2.29 -14.04
C ASP A 77 8.93 0.79 -14.27
N LYS A 78 9.86 0.19 -13.50
CA LYS A 78 10.16 -1.25 -13.59
C LYS A 78 8.95 -2.09 -13.17
N ILE A 79 8.24 -1.70 -12.11
CA ILE A 79 7.05 -2.40 -11.63
C ILE A 79 5.91 -2.23 -12.63
N GLU A 80 5.67 -1.02 -13.14
CA GLU A 80 4.61 -0.74 -14.12
C GLU A 80 4.79 -1.56 -15.39
N ASN A 81 6.02 -1.60 -15.94
CA ASN A 81 6.33 -2.40 -17.12
C ASN A 81 6.23 -3.92 -16.87
N SER A 82 6.40 -4.35 -15.61
CA SER A 82 6.29 -5.76 -15.24
C SER A 82 4.86 -6.17 -14.90
N LEU A 83 3.94 -5.21 -14.69
CA LEU A 83 2.57 -5.44 -14.22
C LEU A 83 1.70 -6.07 -15.33
N THR A 84 1.68 -7.40 -15.31
CA THR A 84 0.79 -8.25 -16.10
C THR A 84 -0.12 -9.07 -15.20
N LYS A 85 -1.24 -9.59 -15.73
CA LYS A 85 -2.13 -10.50 -14.98
C LYS A 85 -1.37 -11.71 -14.39
N THR A 86 -0.36 -12.21 -15.10
CA THR A 86 0.46 -13.34 -14.66
C THR A 86 1.39 -12.94 -13.52
N SER A 87 2.15 -11.85 -13.69
CA SER A 87 3.04 -11.34 -12.63
C SER A 87 2.25 -10.98 -11.37
N TYR A 88 1.10 -10.32 -11.51
CA TYR A 88 0.25 -9.94 -10.39
C TYR A 88 -0.20 -11.17 -9.58
N LYS A 89 -0.66 -12.24 -10.26
CA LYS A 89 -0.99 -13.50 -9.58
C LYS A 89 0.21 -14.11 -8.86
N GLN A 90 1.40 -14.07 -9.46
CA GLN A 90 2.62 -14.54 -8.82
C GLN A 90 2.94 -13.72 -7.57
N TRP A 91 2.82 -12.40 -7.63
CA TRP A 91 3.05 -11.50 -6.49
C TRP A 91 2.06 -11.75 -5.37
N LEU A 92 0.77 -12.00 -5.69
CA LEU A 92 -0.23 -12.37 -4.69
C LEU A 92 0.11 -13.69 -3.98
N ASN A 93 0.69 -14.66 -4.69
CA ASN A 93 1.10 -15.94 -4.12
C ASN A 93 2.33 -15.83 -3.19
N LEU A 94 3.12 -14.76 -3.29
CA LEU A 94 4.22 -14.48 -2.36
C LEU A 94 3.73 -13.97 -1.00
N MET A 95 2.48 -13.49 -0.93
CA MET A 95 1.97 -12.86 0.29
C MET A 95 1.56 -13.90 1.31
N THR A 96 2.00 -13.71 2.55
CA THR A 96 1.58 -14.49 3.70
C THR A 96 1.05 -13.55 4.78
N LYS A 97 0.13 -14.04 5.63
CA LYS A 97 -0.32 -13.26 6.79
C LYS A 97 0.83 -13.15 7.78
N ARG A 98 1.23 -11.92 8.10
CA ARG A 98 2.23 -11.63 9.12
C ARG A 98 1.94 -10.30 9.82
N PRO A 99 2.46 -10.09 11.04
CA PRO A 99 2.33 -8.82 11.74
C PRO A 99 3.13 -7.73 11.02
N VAL A 100 2.46 -6.66 10.60
CA VAL A 100 3.09 -5.52 9.89
C VAL A 100 2.61 -4.20 10.45
N VAL A 101 3.52 -3.23 10.55
CA VAL A 101 3.17 -1.81 10.77
C VAL A 101 2.91 -1.20 9.40
N VAL A 102 1.79 -0.52 9.26
CA VAL A 102 1.39 0.10 7.98
C VAL A 102 1.35 1.61 8.14
N THR A 103 2.16 2.29 7.34
CA THR A 103 2.20 3.76 7.25
C THR A 103 2.04 4.14 5.78
N ILE A 104 0.96 4.85 5.46
CA ILE A 104 0.64 5.26 4.07
C ILE A 104 0.21 6.73 4.04
N PRO A 105 0.46 7.46 2.94
CA PRO A 105 -0.06 8.81 2.80
C PRO A 105 -1.60 8.76 2.78
N LYS A 106 -2.22 9.81 3.33
CA LYS A 106 -3.65 10.00 3.30
C LYS A 106 -4.07 10.40 1.89
N PHE A 107 -4.96 9.62 1.30
CA PHE A 107 -5.55 9.88 -0.01
C PHE A 107 -6.89 10.60 0.18
N HIS A 108 -7.21 11.53 -0.73
CA HIS A 108 -8.47 12.29 -0.75
C HIS A 108 -9.29 11.92 -1.98
#